data_AF-A0A4S4LLI0-F1
#
_entry.id   AF-A0A4S4LLI0-F1
#
_cell.length_a   1.000
_cell.length_b   1.000
_cell.length_c   1.000
_cell.angle_alpha   90.00
_cell.angle_beta   90.00
_cell.angle_gamma   90.00
#
_symmetry.space_group_name_H-M   'P 1'
#
loop_
_entity.id
_entity.type
_entity.pdbx_description
1 polymer ?
#
loop_
_entity_poly.entity_id
_entity_poly.type
_entity_poly.pdbx_seq_one_letter_code
_entity_poly.pdbx_strand_id
1 'polypeptide(L)'
;MNFSAVTKAVRDIYLQTQQSVLDRSSEDDRASGVLLRVGGERVSYPQNALLHPLKESFIDMGCLVAVQMKNPAICAVFEAIDRTATEFFVDRNTSVQVMDTMDRLRFADPCRPAAFIRAHHVLVVWAYDIQAIVPYCHSLQTLLEQTAAELESVVDLKGLGELFCDDAVVDEDPSLPSLTGLSKLMDLPVPPRADALESKLAEPDLPQTVCLSDISPPPPSLELDEDVDMDSGDDLGYIPFAASSPSDTNSPAPSPSPSPRFTPGSAPAPSTSSTTRTTRRGRA
;
A
#
# COMPACT_ATOMS: atom_id res chain seq x y z
N MET A 1 -13.55 -19.83 -17.39
CA MET A 1 -12.77 -19.59 -16.16
C MET A 1 -13.72 -19.57 -14.97
N ASN A 2 -13.34 -20.17 -13.83
CA ASN A 2 -14.19 -20.19 -12.64
C ASN A 2 -13.97 -18.89 -11.84
N PHE A 3 -14.83 -17.88 -12.04
CA PHE A 3 -14.75 -16.58 -11.36
C PHE A 3 -14.72 -16.71 -9.82
N SER A 4 -15.44 -17.70 -9.27
CA SER A 4 -15.41 -18.03 -7.84
C SER A 4 -14.02 -18.46 -7.36
N ALA A 5 -13.25 -19.20 -8.16
CA ALA A 5 -11.90 -19.61 -7.82
C ALA A 5 -10.92 -18.43 -7.82
N VAL A 6 -11.05 -17.51 -8.78
CA VAL A 6 -10.23 -16.28 -8.86
C VAL A 6 -10.53 -15.37 -7.66
N THR A 7 -11.81 -15.17 -7.35
CA THR A 7 -12.25 -14.38 -6.19
C THR A 7 -11.77 -14.98 -4.87
N LYS A 8 -11.75 -16.31 -4.77
CA LYS A 8 -11.16 -17.00 -3.61
C LYS A 8 -9.66 -16.76 -3.54
N ALA A 9 -8.93 -16.92 -4.65
CA ALA A 9 -7.49 -16.72 -4.68
C ALA A 9 -7.06 -15.31 -4.28
N VAL A 10 -7.72 -14.26 -4.80
CA VAL A 10 -7.38 -12.87 -4.43
C VAL A 10 -7.66 -12.59 -2.94
N ARG A 11 -8.73 -13.17 -2.39
CA ARG A 11 -9.01 -13.09 -0.94
C ARG A 11 -7.94 -13.83 -0.14
N ASP A 12 -7.54 -15.02 -0.58
CA ASP A 12 -6.53 -15.82 0.12
C ASP A 12 -5.16 -15.11 0.12
N ILE A 13 -4.78 -14.44 -0.97
CA ILE A 13 -3.57 -13.60 -1.04
C ILE A 13 -3.70 -12.39 -0.10
N TYR A 14 -4.86 -11.73 -0.09
CA TYR A 14 -5.11 -10.62 0.83
C TYR A 14 -4.95 -11.09 2.27
N LEU A 15 -5.61 -12.18 2.68
CA LEU A 15 -5.49 -12.68 4.05
C LEU A 15 -4.04 -13.03 4.41
N GLN A 16 -3.31 -13.71 3.53
CA GLN A 16 -1.91 -14.06 3.81
C GLN A 16 -1.01 -12.82 3.94
N THR A 17 -1.09 -11.90 2.98
CA THR A 17 -0.24 -10.69 2.97
C THR A 17 -0.61 -9.69 4.06
N GLN A 18 -1.87 -9.70 4.52
CA GLN A 18 -2.35 -8.73 5.50
C GLN A 18 -2.31 -9.22 6.96
N GLN A 19 -2.10 -10.52 7.21
CA GLN A 19 -2.20 -11.12 8.55
C GLN A 19 -1.08 -10.75 9.53
N SER A 20 0.02 -10.14 9.08
CA SER A 20 1.23 -10.01 9.88
C SER A 20 1.28 -8.77 10.80
N VAL A 21 0.19 -8.02 10.99
CA VAL A 21 0.20 -6.80 11.83
C VAL A 21 -0.83 -6.93 12.94
N LEU A 22 -0.36 -7.13 14.17
CA LEU A 22 -1.21 -7.29 15.36
C LEU A 22 -1.97 -6.01 15.76
N ASP A 23 -1.60 -4.85 15.20
CA ASP A 23 -2.20 -3.52 15.47
C ASP A 23 -2.54 -2.76 14.18
N ARG A 24 -3.59 -3.19 13.47
CA ARG A 24 -4.13 -2.39 12.35
C ARG A 24 -5.22 -1.46 12.83
N SER A 25 -5.10 -0.18 12.49
CA SER A 25 -6.23 0.72 12.59
C SER A 25 -7.27 0.39 11.50
N SER A 26 -8.54 0.70 11.75
CA SER A 26 -9.60 0.53 10.74
C SER A 26 -9.37 1.36 9.47
N GLU A 27 -8.52 2.40 9.54
CA GLU A 27 -8.12 3.19 8.38
C GLU A 27 -7.09 2.46 7.52
N ASP A 28 -6.14 1.77 8.13
CA ASP A 28 -5.10 1.00 7.44
C ASP A 28 -5.68 -0.19 6.66
N ASP A 29 -6.71 -0.82 7.22
CA ASP A 29 -7.46 -1.88 6.53
C ASP A 29 -8.22 -1.37 5.31
N ARG A 30 -8.69 -0.11 5.33
CA ARG A 30 -9.36 0.49 4.18
C ARG A 30 -8.36 0.86 3.09
N ALA A 31 -7.15 1.27 3.48
CA ALA A 31 -6.08 1.62 2.55
C ALA A 31 -5.32 0.40 1.99
N SER A 32 -5.63 -0.82 2.42
CA SER A 32 -4.96 -2.04 1.97
C SER A 32 -5.80 -2.82 0.97
N GLY A 33 -5.15 -3.55 0.06
CA GLY A 33 -5.86 -4.36 -0.93
C GLY A 33 -5.00 -5.09 -1.93
N VAL A 34 -5.60 -6.06 -2.62
CA VAL A 34 -4.96 -6.88 -3.64
C VAL A 34 -5.71 -6.74 -4.96
N LEU A 35 -4.97 -6.59 -6.04
CA LEU A 35 -5.46 -6.60 -7.41
C LEU A 35 -4.82 -7.78 -8.14
N LEU A 36 -5.64 -8.49 -8.91
CA LEU A 36 -5.23 -9.66 -9.66
C LEU A 36 -5.79 -9.58 -11.08
N ARG A 37 -4.95 -9.88 -12.07
CA ARG A 37 -5.34 -9.99 -13.48
C ARG A 37 -5.38 -11.46 -13.88
N VAL A 38 -6.51 -11.93 -14.39
CA VAL A 38 -6.66 -13.31 -14.89
C VAL A 38 -7.42 -13.28 -16.22
N GLY A 39 -6.77 -13.70 -17.31
CA GLY A 39 -7.44 -13.85 -18.62
C GLY A 39 -8.06 -12.56 -19.19
N GLY A 40 -7.50 -11.39 -18.86
CA GLY A 40 -8.02 -10.09 -19.26
C GLY A 40 -9.00 -9.45 -18.28
N GLU A 41 -9.57 -10.22 -17.36
CA GLU A 41 -10.36 -9.68 -16.24
C GLU A 41 -9.46 -9.23 -15.10
N ARG A 42 -9.91 -8.20 -14.37
CA ARG A 42 -9.24 -7.64 -13.21
C ARG A 42 -10.15 -7.77 -12.00
N VAL A 43 -9.66 -8.42 -10.96
CA VAL A 43 -10.39 -8.64 -9.71
C VAL A 43 -9.62 -7.97 -8.58
N SER A 44 -10.32 -7.25 -7.71
CA SER A 44 -9.72 -6.58 -6.55
C SER A 44 -10.41 -7.00 -5.25
N TYR A 45 -9.65 -7.10 -4.17
CA TYR A 45 -10.19 -7.36 -2.83
C TYR A 45 -9.39 -6.61 -1.74
N PRO A 46 -10.06 -5.96 -0.77
CA PRO A 46 -11.50 -5.70 -0.69
C PRO A 46 -11.95 -4.76 -1.81
N GLN A 47 -13.27 -4.70 -2.04
CA GLN A 47 -13.82 -3.69 -2.94
C GLN A 47 -13.93 -2.36 -2.20
N ASN A 48 -12.90 -1.52 -2.31
CA ASN A 48 -12.88 -0.18 -1.75
C ASN A 48 -12.61 0.88 -2.84
N ALA A 49 -13.17 2.07 -2.65
CA ALA A 49 -12.90 3.25 -3.47
C ALA A 49 -11.46 3.76 -3.30
N LEU A 50 -10.83 3.56 -2.13
CA LEU A 50 -9.44 3.96 -1.90
C LEU A 50 -8.43 3.23 -2.79
N LEU A 51 -8.80 2.07 -3.34
CA LEU A 51 -7.98 1.32 -4.29
C LEU A 51 -8.16 1.79 -5.74
N HIS A 52 -9.01 2.78 -6.00
CA HIS A 52 -9.25 3.28 -7.35
C HIS A 52 -7.98 3.76 -8.06
N PRO A 53 -7.11 4.59 -7.43
CA PRO A 53 -5.90 5.06 -8.09
C PRO A 53 -4.94 3.91 -8.45
N LEU A 54 -4.87 2.90 -7.59
CA LEU A 54 -4.07 1.71 -7.85
C LEU A 54 -4.67 0.88 -8.98
N LYS A 55 -6.01 0.76 -9.05
CA LYS A 55 -6.70 0.06 -10.16
C LYS A 55 -6.38 0.69 -11.49
N GLU A 56 -6.38 2.01 -11.59
CA GLU A 56 -6.03 2.72 -12.82
C GLU A 56 -4.58 2.47 -13.21
N SER A 57 -3.65 2.65 -12.26
CA SER A 57 -2.22 2.45 -12.51
C SER A 57 -1.88 1.00 -12.86
N PHE A 58 -2.61 0.04 -12.28
CA PHE A 58 -2.47 -1.39 -12.54
C PHE A 58 -2.84 -1.79 -13.98
N ILE A 59 -3.66 -0.98 -14.67
CA ILE A 59 -3.96 -1.21 -16.08
C ILE A 59 -2.69 -1.04 -16.91
N ASP A 60 -1.93 0.02 -16.62
CA ASP A 60 -0.78 0.44 -17.41
C ASP A 60 0.51 -0.31 -17.06
N MET A 61 0.69 -0.72 -15.79
CA MET A 61 1.90 -1.44 -15.33
C MET A 61 2.12 -2.80 -15.99
N GLY A 62 1.06 -3.42 -16.49
CA GLY A 62 1.15 -4.74 -17.13
C GLY A 62 1.54 -5.89 -16.19
N CYS A 63 1.50 -5.71 -14.87
CA CYS A 63 1.77 -6.78 -13.88
C CYS A 63 0.59 -7.75 -13.72
N LEU A 64 0.85 -8.91 -13.09
CA LEU A 64 -0.17 -9.95 -12.91
C LEU A 64 -0.93 -9.77 -11.60
N VAL A 65 -0.22 -9.39 -10.55
CA VAL A 65 -0.77 -9.16 -9.21
C VAL A 65 -0.11 -7.92 -8.59
N ALA A 66 -0.89 -7.13 -7.85
CA ALA A 66 -0.40 -6.01 -7.06
C ALA A 66 -1.06 -6.00 -5.69
N VAL A 67 -0.30 -5.64 -4.66
CA VAL A 67 -0.69 -5.61 -3.26
C VAL A 67 -0.37 -4.23 -2.71
N GLN A 68 -1.39 -3.52 -2.25
CA GLN A 68 -1.26 -2.29 -1.48
C GLN A 68 -1.28 -2.64 0.00
N MET A 69 -0.23 -2.23 0.70
CA MET A 69 -0.07 -2.46 2.13
C MET A 69 0.08 -1.11 2.83
N LYS A 70 -0.62 -0.97 3.96
CA LYS A 70 -0.41 0.09 4.93
C LYS A 70 -0.26 -0.57 6.29
N ASN A 71 0.87 -0.36 6.95
CA ASN A 71 1.11 -0.82 8.31
C ASN A 71 1.93 0.24 9.08
N PRO A 72 1.97 0.16 10.43
CA PRO A 72 2.72 1.11 11.24
C PRO A 72 4.20 1.20 10.88
N ALA A 73 4.85 0.07 10.55
CA ALA A 73 6.25 0.04 10.14
C ALA A 73 6.50 0.81 8.82
N ILE A 74 5.61 0.68 7.83
CA ILE A 74 5.65 1.45 6.59
C ILE A 74 5.52 2.93 6.92
N CYS A 75 4.57 3.31 7.78
CA CYS A 75 4.39 4.71 8.18
C CYS A 75 5.65 5.27 8.88
N ALA A 76 6.23 4.54 9.83
CA ALA A 76 7.45 4.94 10.55
C ALA A 76 8.66 5.09 9.60
N VAL A 77 8.87 4.12 8.71
CA VAL A 77 9.92 4.19 7.68
C VAL A 77 9.67 5.37 6.72
N PHE A 78 8.41 5.61 6.38
CA PHE A 78 8.02 6.69 5.49
C PHE A 78 8.32 8.08 6.07
N GLU A 79 8.18 8.26 7.38
CA GLU A 79 8.56 9.50 8.07
C GLU A 79 10.08 9.74 8.06
N ALA A 80 10.88 8.67 8.00
CA ALA A 80 12.33 8.76 7.89
C ALA A 80 12.84 8.98 6.46
N ILE A 81 12.01 8.75 5.44
CA ILE A 81 12.39 8.95 4.04
C ILE A 81 12.46 10.46 3.72
N ASP A 82 13.60 10.91 3.18
CA ASP A 82 13.76 12.29 2.71
C ASP A 82 12.71 12.61 1.62
N ARG A 83 12.17 13.84 1.63
CA ARG A 83 11.12 14.29 0.69
C ARG A 83 11.58 14.40 -0.77
N THR A 84 12.88 14.32 -1.04
CA THR A 84 13.46 14.35 -2.38
C THR A 84 14.00 13.00 -2.82
N ALA A 85 14.04 12.01 -1.91
CA ALA A 85 14.49 10.67 -2.23
C ALA A 85 13.59 10.01 -3.29
N THR A 86 14.21 9.38 -4.28
CA THR A 86 13.54 8.57 -5.31
C THR A 86 13.64 7.08 -5.04
N GLU A 87 14.44 6.70 -4.04
CA GLU A 87 14.73 5.32 -3.66
C GLU A 87 15.05 5.26 -2.18
N PHE A 88 14.67 4.15 -1.54
CA PHE A 88 14.96 3.85 -0.15
C PHE A 88 15.57 2.45 -0.06
N PHE A 89 16.67 2.33 0.69
CA PHE A 89 17.35 1.05 0.93
C PHE A 89 16.83 0.46 2.23
N VAL A 90 16.09 -0.64 2.14
CA VAL A 90 15.56 -1.36 3.31
C VAL A 90 16.64 -2.30 3.86
N ASP A 91 17.45 -2.87 2.97
CA ASP A 91 18.61 -3.69 3.32
C ASP A 91 19.74 -3.42 2.30
N ARG A 92 20.94 -3.95 2.55
CA ARG A 92 22.12 -3.82 1.68
C ARG A 92 21.84 -4.16 0.22
N ASN A 93 20.94 -5.11 -0.02
CA ASN A 93 20.65 -5.64 -1.35
C ASN A 93 19.20 -5.37 -1.79
N THR A 94 18.38 -4.77 -0.93
CA THR A 94 16.96 -4.57 -1.19
C THR A 94 16.64 -3.09 -1.18
N SER A 95 16.36 -2.55 -2.36
CA SER A 95 15.92 -1.18 -2.52
C SER A 95 14.50 -1.09 -3.05
N VAL A 96 13.77 -0.10 -2.57
CA VAL A 96 12.37 0.15 -2.86
C VAL A 96 12.28 1.55 -3.47
N GLN A 97 11.54 1.67 -4.57
CA GLN A 97 11.39 2.96 -5.25
C GLN A 97 10.51 3.88 -4.41
N VAL A 98 10.73 5.20 -4.47
CA VAL A 98 9.89 6.18 -3.80
C VAL A 98 9.25 7.06 -4.87
N MET A 99 7.92 7.12 -4.87
CA MET A 99 7.12 7.84 -5.85
C MET A 99 6.15 8.79 -5.16
N ASP A 100 5.94 9.96 -5.76
CA ASP A 100 5.05 10.96 -5.17
C ASP A 100 3.57 10.58 -5.27
N THR A 101 3.14 10.07 -6.43
CA THR A 101 1.73 9.77 -6.72
C THR A 101 1.57 8.39 -7.35
N MET A 102 0.37 7.81 -7.22
CA MET A 102 0.04 6.49 -7.75
C MET A 102 0.18 6.44 -9.27
N ASP A 103 -0.14 7.51 -9.99
CA ASP A 103 -0.03 7.61 -11.45
C ASP A 103 1.39 7.35 -11.98
N ARG A 104 2.41 7.56 -11.15
CA ARG A 104 3.80 7.31 -11.54
C ARG A 104 4.15 5.83 -11.56
N LEU A 105 3.35 4.96 -10.95
CA LEU A 105 3.60 3.52 -10.93
C LEU A 105 3.74 2.90 -12.33
N ARG A 106 3.06 3.45 -13.34
CA ARG A 106 3.22 2.98 -14.73
C ARG A 106 4.64 3.16 -15.29
N PHE A 107 5.43 4.03 -14.68
CA PHE A 107 6.83 4.28 -15.01
C PHE A 107 7.80 3.64 -14.00
N ALA A 108 7.30 2.84 -13.06
CA ALA A 108 8.14 2.18 -12.08
C ALA A 108 9.10 1.21 -12.77
N ASP A 109 10.31 1.12 -12.24
CA ASP A 109 11.31 0.20 -12.73
C ASP A 109 10.83 -1.26 -12.51
N PRO A 110 10.69 -2.07 -13.57
CA PRO A 110 10.23 -3.45 -13.46
C PRO A 110 11.18 -4.35 -12.66
N CYS A 111 12.45 -3.96 -12.53
CA CYS A 111 13.45 -4.71 -11.74
C CYS A 111 13.24 -4.57 -10.23
N ARG A 112 12.49 -3.55 -9.79
CA ARG A 112 12.24 -3.25 -8.37
C ARG A 112 10.73 -3.35 -8.10
N PRO A 113 10.20 -4.55 -7.78
CA PRO A 113 8.77 -4.84 -7.69
C PRO A 113 8.06 -4.26 -6.45
N ALA A 114 8.54 -3.14 -5.92
CA ALA A 114 7.97 -2.45 -4.78
C ALA A 114 8.23 -0.93 -4.87
N ALA A 115 7.23 -0.14 -4.48
CA ALA A 115 7.31 1.31 -4.43
C ALA A 115 6.53 1.90 -3.25
N PHE A 116 7.16 2.84 -2.54
CA PHE A 116 6.48 3.72 -1.60
C PHE A 116 5.75 4.83 -2.35
N ILE A 117 4.48 5.04 -2.03
CA ILE A 117 3.65 6.08 -2.64
C ILE A 117 3.38 7.18 -1.62
N ARG A 118 3.97 8.36 -1.84
CA ARG A 118 3.94 9.45 -0.87
C ARG A 118 2.56 10.01 -0.58
N ALA A 119 1.81 10.31 -1.63
CA ALA A 119 0.49 10.92 -1.49
C ALA A 119 -0.48 10.08 -0.65
N HIS A 120 -0.23 8.78 -0.48
CA HIS A 120 -1.13 7.86 0.21
C HIS A 120 -0.48 7.15 1.41
N HIS A 121 0.81 7.36 1.64
CA HIS A 121 1.60 6.69 2.70
C HIS A 121 1.41 5.16 2.67
N VAL A 122 1.46 4.57 1.47
CA VAL A 122 1.31 3.13 1.27
C VAL A 122 2.52 2.55 0.54
N LEU A 123 2.77 1.28 0.77
CA LEU A 123 3.69 0.47 -0.01
C LEU A 123 2.89 -0.34 -1.03
N VAL A 124 3.23 -0.19 -2.31
CA VAL A 124 2.68 -1.02 -3.38
C VAL A 124 3.73 -2.02 -3.81
N VAL A 125 3.38 -3.29 -3.77
CA VAL A 125 4.21 -4.42 -4.20
C VAL A 125 3.53 -5.09 -5.37
N TRP A 126 4.25 -5.41 -6.44
CA TRP A 126 3.68 -6.10 -7.59
C TRP A 126 4.52 -7.29 -8.02
N ALA A 127 3.90 -8.23 -8.72
CA ALA A 127 4.61 -9.36 -9.30
C ALA A 127 3.99 -9.78 -10.64
N TYR A 128 4.81 -10.43 -11.45
CA TYR A 128 4.40 -11.09 -12.68
C TYR A 128 4.05 -12.57 -12.44
N ASP A 129 4.29 -13.08 -11.23
CA ASP A 129 3.91 -14.41 -10.77
C ASP A 129 3.11 -14.30 -9.44
N ILE A 130 1.98 -14.99 -9.40
CA ILE A 130 1.09 -15.05 -8.23
C ILE A 130 1.76 -15.79 -7.07
N GLN A 131 2.61 -16.79 -7.33
CA GLN A 131 3.26 -17.55 -6.26
C GLN A 131 4.38 -16.74 -5.57
N ALA A 132 4.96 -15.77 -6.28
CA ALA A 132 6.06 -14.96 -5.77
C ALA A 132 5.59 -13.81 -4.85
N ILE A 133 4.34 -13.34 -4.98
CA ILE A 133 3.89 -12.11 -4.31
C ILE A 133 3.82 -12.26 -2.78
N VAL A 134 3.28 -13.39 -2.29
CA VAL A 134 3.10 -13.63 -0.85
C VAL A 134 4.44 -13.69 -0.11
N PRO A 135 5.41 -14.54 -0.51
CA PRO A 135 6.70 -14.57 0.18
C PRO A 135 7.43 -13.23 0.08
N TYR A 136 7.33 -12.53 -1.06
CA TYR A 136 7.97 -11.23 -1.23
C TYR A 136 7.38 -10.15 -0.32
N CYS A 137 6.04 -10.08 -0.20
CA CYS A 137 5.38 -9.19 0.74
C CYS A 137 5.82 -9.46 2.19
N HIS A 138 5.89 -10.73 2.60
CA HIS A 138 6.34 -11.09 3.94
C HIS A 138 7.80 -10.70 4.19
N SER A 139 8.70 -10.99 3.25
CA SER A 139 10.11 -10.61 3.37
C SER A 139 10.28 -9.10 3.50
N LEU A 140 9.62 -8.31 2.65
CA LEU A 140 9.67 -6.85 2.75
C LEU A 140 9.09 -6.35 4.06
N GLN A 141 7.97 -6.91 4.51
CA GLN A 141 7.35 -6.50 5.74
C GLN A 141 8.27 -6.75 6.95
N THR A 142 8.88 -7.93 7.06
CA THR A 142 9.83 -8.23 8.14
C THR A 142 11.03 -7.29 8.12
N LEU A 143 11.56 -6.98 6.93
CA LEU A 143 12.68 -6.03 6.80
C LEU A 143 12.28 -4.61 7.20
N LEU A 144 11.06 -4.18 6.87
CA LEU A 144 10.55 -2.86 7.25
C LEU A 144 10.25 -2.76 8.74
N GLU A 145 9.74 -3.82 9.37
CA GLU A 145 9.55 -3.88 10.82
C GLU A 145 10.89 -3.78 11.57
N GLN A 146 11.93 -4.46 11.08
CA GLN A 146 13.29 -4.34 11.62
C GLN A 146 13.84 -2.92 11.43
N THR A 147 13.71 -2.36 10.23
CA THR A 147 14.16 -0.99 9.91
C THR A 147 13.43 0.03 10.78
N ALA A 148 12.11 -0.12 10.98
CA ALA A 148 11.31 0.75 11.83
C ALA A 148 11.77 0.69 13.29
N ALA A 149 12.02 -0.51 13.84
CA ALA A 149 12.53 -0.67 15.20
C ALA A 149 13.93 -0.04 15.37
N GLU A 150 14.79 -0.14 14.37
CA GLU A 150 16.09 0.55 14.37
C GLU A 150 15.91 2.06 14.36
N LEU A 151 15.01 2.59 13.51
CA LEU A 151 14.71 4.02 13.47
C LEU A 151 14.15 4.53 14.80
N GLU A 152 13.24 3.81 15.43
CA GLU A 152 12.71 4.16 16.75
C GLU A 152 13.81 4.18 17.82
N SER A 153 14.73 3.21 17.80
CA SER A 153 15.87 3.22 18.73
C SER A 153 16.81 4.42 18.53
N VAL A 154 16.90 4.93 17.29
CA VAL A 154 17.68 6.12 16.95
C VAL A 154 16.90 7.41 17.28
N VAL A 155 15.57 7.38 17.19
CA VAL A 155 14.68 8.49 17.55
C VAL A 155 14.59 8.63 19.06
N ASP A 156 14.67 7.55 19.85
CA ASP A 156 14.78 7.64 21.32
C ASP A 156 16.11 8.32 21.75
N LEU A 157 17.13 8.31 20.89
CA LEU A 157 18.36 9.11 21.03
C LEU A 157 18.24 10.55 20.51
N LYS A 158 17.16 10.88 19.78
CA LYS A 158 16.88 12.22 19.22
C LYS A 158 15.63 12.90 19.81
N GLY A 159 14.88 12.24 20.68
CA GLY A 159 13.55 12.63 21.16
C GLY A 159 13.49 13.14 22.60
N LEU A 160 14.41 14.04 22.96
CA LEU A 160 14.06 15.17 23.84
C LEU A 160 13.37 16.22 22.94
N GLY A 161 12.04 16.23 22.93
CA GLY A 161 11.19 17.19 22.20
C GLY A 161 10.18 16.46 21.33
N GLU A 162 8.93 16.28 21.79
CA GLU A 162 7.81 17.22 21.56
C GLU A 162 7.63 17.58 20.08
N LEU A 163 6.37 17.49 19.62
CA LEU A 163 5.87 17.57 18.22
C LEU A 163 5.88 16.17 17.59
N PHE A 164 4.80 15.39 17.57
CA PHE A 164 3.54 15.70 16.91
C PHE A 164 2.35 15.01 17.61
N CYS A 165 1.51 15.82 18.25
CA CYS A 165 0.08 15.57 18.36
C CYS A 165 -0.58 16.89 17.95
N ASP A 166 -0.73 17.12 16.64
CA ASP A 166 -1.53 18.26 16.15
C ASP A 166 -3.01 17.93 16.38
N ASP A 167 -3.55 18.59 17.41
CA ASP A 167 -4.91 19.11 17.57
C ASP A 167 -6.04 18.47 16.74
N ALA A 168 -6.62 17.40 17.28
CA ALA A 168 -8.07 17.24 17.19
C ALA A 168 -8.70 18.00 18.38
N VAL A 169 -9.08 19.26 18.16
CA VAL A 169 -9.99 19.99 19.03
C VAL A 169 -11.33 19.24 19.03
N VAL A 170 -11.50 18.35 20.02
CA VAL A 170 -12.81 17.88 20.44
C VAL A 170 -13.20 18.74 21.63
N ASP A 171 -14.20 19.58 21.41
CA ASP A 171 -14.93 20.33 22.43
C ASP A 171 -15.62 19.29 23.35
N GLU A 172 -14.92 18.84 24.39
CA GLU A 172 -15.46 17.94 25.42
C GLU A 172 -16.05 18.77 26.56
N ASP A 173 -17.36 18.60 26.72
CA ASP A 173 -18.24 19.13 27.75
C ASP A 173 -17.70 18.84 29.18
N PRO A 174 -17.52 19.85 30.06
CA PRO A 174 -16.98 19.65 31.38
C PRO A 174 -18.05 19.14 32.36
N SER A 175 -18.46 17.90 32.21
CA SER A 175 -19.16 17.19 33.29
C SER A 175 -18.97 15.68 33.20
N LEU A 176 -18.01 15.13 33.94
CA LEU A 176 -18.06 13.84 34.68
C LEU A 176 -16.70 13.53 35.37
N PRO A 177 -16.67 12.67 36.41
CA PRO A 177 -15.73 12.78 37.54
C PRO A 177 -14.42 12.00 37.38
N SER A 178 -13.42 12.42 38.17
CA SER A 178 -12.09 11.83 38.29
C SER A 178 -12.11 10.33 38.58
N LEU A 179 -11.47 9.55 37.71
CA LEU A 179 -11.12 8.14 37.96
C LEU A 179 -9.65 8.03 38.35
N THR A 180 -9.36 8.43 39.58
CA THR A 180 -8.12 8.06 40.28
C THR A 180 -8.25 6.59 40.68
N GLY A 181 -7.77 5.65 39.85
CA GLY A 181 -7.89 4.24 40.22
C GLY A 181 -7.56 3.18 39.17
N LEU A 182 -6.43 3.28 38.47
CA LEU A 182 -5.89 2.17 37.67
C LEU A 182 -4.37 1.99 37.84
N SER A 183 -3.91 1.95 39.11
CA SER A 183 -2.51 1.65 39.45
C SER A 183 -2.33 0.22 40.01
N LYS A 184 -3.20 -0.73 39.66
CA LYS A 184 -3.18 -2.07 40.31
C LYS A 184 -3.50 -3.26 39.41
N LEU A 185 -3.20 -3.17 38.12
CA LEU A 185 -3.40 -4.28 37.19
C LEU A 185 -2.25 -4.43 36.17
N MET A 186 -1.01 -4.47 36.65
CA MET A 186 0.11 -5.07 35.90
C MET A 186 1.09 -5.71 36.89
N ASP A 187 0.73 -6.90 37.37
CA ASP A 187 1.65 -7.86 37.95
C ASP A 187 1.45 -9.16 37.18
N LEU A 188 2.04 -9.21 35.99
CA LEU A 188 2.16 -10.43 35.19
C LEU A 188 3.64 -10.82 35.16
N PRO A 189 3.97 -12.10 35.43
CA PRO A 189 5.34 -12.57 35.48
C PRO A 189 5.99 -12.54 34.10
N VAL A 190 7.13 -11.86 34.02
CA VAL A 190 8.05 -11.85 32.89
C VAL A 190 8.54 -13.30 32.64
N PRO A 191 8.38 -13.87 31.43
CA PRO A 191 8.98 -15.16 31.12
C PRO A 191 10.52 -15.03 31.06
N PRO A 192 11.27 -16.02 31.57
CA PRO A 192 12.73 -15.99 31.55
C PRO A 192 13.27 -16.04 30.11
N ARG A 193 14.23 -15.15 29.83
CA ARG A 193 15.08 -15.16 28.64
C ARG A 193 15.65 -16.56 28.41
N ALA A 194 15.36 -17.13 27.24
CA ALA A 194 16.03 -18.32 26.73
C ALA A 194 17.39 -17.92 26.15
N ASP A 195 18.37 -17.74 27.03
CA ASP A 195 19.77 -17.95 26.69
C ASP A 195 20.10 -19.44 26.87
N ALA A 196 20.97 -19.96 26.00
CA ALA A 196 21.51 -21.32 25.95
C ALA A 196 20.74 -22.39 25.14
N LEU A 197 21.07 -22.45 23.85
CA LEU A 197 21.25 -23.72 23.14
C LEU A 197 22.34 -23.54 22.06
N GLU A 198 23.59 -23.53 22.52
CA GLU A 198 24.71 -23.98 21.71
C GLU A 198 24.64 -25.51 21.52
N SER A 199 25.23 -25.98 20.42
CA SER A 199 25.57 -27.37 20.08
C SER A 199 24.49 -28.26 19.47
N LYS A 200 24.39 -28.25 18.13
CA LYS A 200 24.83 -29.41 17.31
C LYS A 200 24.87 -29.04 15.82
N LEU A 201 26.08 -28.75 15.36
CA LEU A 201 26.44 -28.67 13.96
C LEU A 201 26.31 -30.10 13.38
N ALA A 202 25.35 -30.30 12.48
CA ALA A 202 25.29 -31.47 11.60
C ALA A 202 25.44 -30.93 10.19
N GLU A 203 26.60 -31.17 9.57
CA GLU A 203 26.87 -30.90 8.17
C GLU A 203 25.91 -31.72 7.28
N PRO A 204 25.13 -31.08 6.39
CA PRO A 204 24.57 -31.77 5.24
C PRO A 204 25.56 -31.72 4.07
N ASP A 205 25.91 -32.92 3.61
CA ASP A 205 26.68 -33.26 2.42
C ASP A 205 26.28 -32.38 1.20
N LEU A 206 27.20 -31.50 0.77
CA LEU A 206 27.05 -30.69 -0.43
C LEU A 206 27.17 -31.58 -1.67
N PRO A 207 26.19 -31.60 -2.58
CA PRO A 207 26.36 -32.26 -3.86
C PRO A 207 27.44 -31.54 -4.69
N GLN A 208 28.30 -32.38 -5.24
CA GLN A 208 29.49 -32.10 -6.03
C GLN A 208 29.36 -30.90 -6.98
N THR A 209 30.35 -30.01 -6.89
CA THR A 209 30.69 -28.98 -7.87
C THR A 209 30.79 -29.61 -9.26
N VAL A 210 29.77 -29.40 -10.09
CA VAL A 210 29.88 -29.68 -11.52
C VAL A 210 30.71 -28.56 -12.13
N CYS A 211 31.91 -28.91 -12.60
CA CYS A 211 32.79 -28.01 -13.33
C CYS A 211 32.08 -27.50 -14.59
N LEU A 212 31.63 -26.23 -14.57
CA LEU A 212 31.23 -25.48 -15.76
C LEU A 212 32.50 -25.10 -16.54
N SER A 213 33.06 -26.05 -17.28
CA SER A 213 34.15 -25.80 -18.23
C SER A 213 33.80 -26.19 -19.67
N ASP A 214 32.51 -26.45 -19.94
CA ASP A 214 32.00 -26.75 -21.29
C ASP A 214 31.05 -25.64 -21.78
N ILE A 215 31.50 -24.39 -21.67
CA ILE A 215 30.87 -23.27 -22.35
C ILE A 215 31.34 -23.35 -23.81
N SER A 216 30.46 -23.88 -24.65
CA SER A 216 30.51 -23.81 -26.11
C SER A 216 31.01 -22.44 -26.57
N PRO A 217 31.97 -22.37 -27.52
CA PRO A 217 32.44 -21.09 -28.02
C PRO A 217 31.29 -20.30 -28.65
N PRO A 218 31.29 -18.96 -28.53
CA PRO A 218 30.32 -18.11 -29.20
C PRO A 218 30.45 -18.27 -30.73
N PRO A 219 29.34 -18.23 -31.49
CA PRO A 219 29.40 -18.24 -32.94
C PRO A 219 30.17 -17.01 -33.45
N PRO A 220 30.89 -17.15 -34.59
CA PRO A 220 31.62 -16.04 -35.18
C PRO A 220 30.67 -14.89 -35.51
N SER A 221 31.05 -13.68 -35.07
CA SER A 221 30.41 -12.44 -35.43
C SER A 221 30.25 -12.35 -36.94
N LEU A 222 29.00 -12.29 -37.39
CA LEU A 222 28.68 -11.88 -38.75
C LEU A 222 29.02 -10.39 -38.84
N GLU A 223 30.11 -10.07 -39.53
CA GLU A 223 30.39 -8.74 -40.03
C GLU A 223 29.29 -8.40 -41.05
N LEU A 224 28.36 -7.54 -40.61
CA LEU A 224 27.41 -6.87 -41.49
C LEU A 224 28.15 -5.67 -42.08
N ASP A 225 28.74 -5.87 -43.25
CA ASP A 225 29.06 -4.80 -44.18
C ASP A 225 27.74 -4.21 -44.70
N GLU A 226 27.26 -3.14 -44.07
CA GLU A 226 26.19 -2.31 -44.61
C GLU A 226 26.77 -0.93 -44.94
N ASP A 227 27.46 -0.86 -46.08
CA ASP A 227 27.64 0.38 -46.83
C ASP A 227 26.27 0.83 -47.36
N VAL A 228 25.63 1.76 -46.65
CA VAL A 228 24.47 2.51 -47.16
C VAL A 228 24.92 3.94 -47.44
N ASP A 229 25.56 4.11 -48.60
CA ASP A 229 25.59 5.38 -49.33
C ASP A 229 24.33 5.47 -50.19
N MET A 230 23.38 6.35 -49.84
CA MET A 230 22.34 6.96 -50.70
C MET A 230 21.42 7.80 -49.79
N ASP A 231 21.01 9.01 -50.09
CA ASP A 231 21.19 9.89 -51.24
C ASP A 231 20.75 11.29 -50.75
N SER A 232 21.46 12.32 -51.20
CA SER A 232 21.11 13.70 -50.91
C SER A 232 20.11 14.17 -51.96
N GLY A 233 18.87 14.39 -51.55
CA GLY A 233 17.89 15.21 -52.26
C GLY A 233 17.10 15.98 -51.21
N ASP A 234 17.19 17.31 -51.16
CA ASP A 234 16.41 18.22 -52.00
C ASP A 234 14.91 17.85 -51.97
N ASP A 235 13.93 18.70 -51.77
CA ASP A 235 13.78 20.13 -51.60
C ASP A 235 12.25 20.29 -51.46
N LEU A 236 11.78 21.47 -51.03
CA LEU A 236 10.39 21.94 -51.17
C LEU A 236 9.32 21.38 -50.22
N GLY A 237 8.89 22.24 -49.29
CA GLY A 237 7.62 22.05 -48.59
C GLY A 237 7.24 23.06 -47.53
N TYR A 238 7.62 24.33 -47.68
CA TYR A 238 7.16 25.42 -46.82
C TYR A 238 5.65 25.62 -47.01
N ILE A 239 4.84 25.19 -46.05
CA ILE A 239 3.39 25.47 -46.02
C ILE A 239 3.15 26.60 -45.01
N PRO A 240 2.62 27.76 -45.44
CA PRO A 240 2.42 28.90 -44.55
C PRO A 240 1.14 28.77 -43.72
N PHE A 241 1.27 29.23 -42.47
CA PHE A 241 0.26 29.87 -41.61
C PHE A 241 -1.18 29.92 -42.16
N ALA A 242 -2.07 29.11 -41.57
CA ALA A 242 -3.49 29.44 -41.48
C ALA A 242 -3.80 29.83 -40.03
N ALA A 243 -3.85 31.14 -39.79
CA ALA A 243 -4.41 31.72 -38.59
C ALA A 243 -5.92 31.47 -38.59
N SER A 244 -6.39 30.61 -37.70
CA SER A 244 -7.81 30.52 -37.36
C SER A 244 -8.05 31.34 -36.10
N SER A 245 -8.72 32.47 -36.30
CA SER A 245 -9.20 33.37 -35.26
C SER A 245 -10.11 32.68 -34.23
N PRO A 246 -10.17 33.21 -32.99
CA PRO A 246 -11.01 32.69 -31.93
C PRO A 246 -12.48 32.99 -32.20
N SER A 247 -13.33 31.96 -32.12
CA SER A 247 -14.78 32.16 -32.05
C SER A 247 -15.19 32.30 -30.59
N ASP A 248 -15.47 33.54 -30.20
CA ASP A 248 -16.28 33.90 -29.04
C ASP A 248 -17.56 33.06 -28.99
N THR A 249 -17.70 32.23 -27.95
CA THR A 249 -19.02 31.73 -27.53
C THR A 249 -19.15 31.86 -26.03
N ASN A 250 -19.42 33.11 -25.63
CA ASN A 250 -20.35 33.51 -24.58
C ASN A 250 -21.06 32.33 -23.90
N SER A 251 -20.49 31.82 -22.81
CA SER A 251 -21.15 30.88 -21.90
C SER A 251 -21.51 31.62 -20.61
N PRO A 252 -22.80 31.71 -20.25
CA PRO A 252 -23.27 32.46 -19.09
C PRO A 252 -22.85 31.77 -17.79
N ALA A 253 -22.44 32.60 -16.83
CA ALA A 253 -22.09 32.21 -15.47
C ALA A 253 -23.17 31.32 -14.82
N PRO A 254 -22.79 30.26 -14.08
CA PRO A 254 -23.74 29.55 -13.23
C PRO A 254 -24.11 30.45 -12.04
N SER A 255 -25.38 30.83 -11.99
CA SER A 255 -26.02 31.49 -10.86
C SER A 255 -25.77 30.74 -9.55
N PRO A 256 -25.56 31.45 -8.42
CA PRO A 256 -25.39 30.81 -7.12
C PRO A 256 -26.68 30.11 -6.68
N SER A 257 -26.58 28.83 -6.39
CA SER A 257 -27.64 28.02 -5.79
C SER A 257 -28.12 28.63 -4.46
N PRO A 258 -29.44 28.72 -4.22
CA PRO A 258 -29.99 29.28 -2.99
C PRO A 258 -29.80 28.32 -1.82
N SER A 259 -29.35 28.88 -0.69
CA SER A 259 -29.20 28.22 0.62
C SER A 259 -30.47 27.46 1.05
N PRO A 260 -30.35 26.32 1.75
CA PRO A 260 -31.48 25.60 2.29
C PRO A 260 -32.14 26.41 3.41
N ARG A 261 -33.43 26.69 3.22
CA ARG A 261 -34.33 27.34 4.17
C ARG A 261 -34.66 26.35 5.30
N PHE A 262 -34.16 26.62 6.51
CA PHE A 262 -34.58 25.94 7.72
C PHE A 262 -36.09 26.16 7.94
N THR A 263 -36.86 25.07 7.92
CA THR A 263 -38.22 25.04 8.48
C THR A 263 -38.18 24.30 9.82
N PRO A 264 -38.52 24.94 10.95
CA PRO A 264 -38.76 24.24 12.19
C PRO A 264 -40.19 23.70 12.14
N GLY A 265 -40.34 22.38 12.05
CA GLY A 265 -41.64 21.75 11.84
C GLY A 265 -41.78 20.43 12.59
N SER A 266 -42.64 20.49 13.62
CA SER A 266 -43.40 19.38 14.22
C SER A 266 -42.69 18.31 15.05
N ALA A 267 -42.80 18.52 16.35
CA ALA A 267 -42.79 17.48 17.38
C ALA A 267 -43.86 16.40 17.11
N PRO A 268 -43.54 15.11 17.28
CA PRO A 268 -44.54 14.07 17.46
C PRO A 268 -44.91 13.89 18.94
N ALA A 269 -46.23 13.83 19.18
CA ALA A 269 -46.87 13.61 20.48
C ALA A 269 -46.58 12.22 21.07
N PRO A 270 -46.71 12.06 22.40
CA PRO A 270 -46.51 10.79 23.09
C PRO A 270 -47.72 9.85 22.92
N SER A 271 -47.51 8.69 22.30
CA SER A 271 -48.49 7.60 22.31
C SER A 271 -48.33 6.75 23.57
N THR A 272 -49.28 6.92 24.47
CA THR A 272 -49.58 6.05 25.61
C THR A 272 -50.37 4.81 25.16
N SER A 273 -49.89 3.61 25.47
CA SER A 273 -50.70 2.40 25.76
C SER A 273 -49.77 1.22 26.06
N SER A 274 -49.57 0.88 27.34
CA SER A 274 -50.37 -0.04 28.18
C SER A 274 -50.19 -1.54 27.87
N THR A 275 -49.61 -2.21 28.87
CA THR A 275 -50.08 -3.49 29.45
C THR A 275 -49.95 -4.77 28.61
N THR A 276 -49.00 -5.63 28.98
CA THR A 276 -49.36 -6.97 29.52
C THR A 276 -48.20 -7.67 30.25
N ARG A 277 -48.43 -7.78 31.56
CA ARG A 277 -47.89 -8.72 32.54
C ARG A 277 -47.84 -10.16 32.00
N THR A 278 -46.73 -10.87 32.17
CA THR A 278 -46.74 -12.32 32.47
C THR A 278 -45.50 -12.72 33.27
N THR A 279 -45.81 -13.13 34.49
CA THR A 279 -44.98 -13.77 35.50
C THR A 279 -44.55 -15.17 35.06
N ARG A 280 -43.28 -15.55 35.25
CA ARG A 280 -42.98 -16.94 35.66
C ARG A 280 -41.71 -17.04 36.49
N ARG A 281 -41.94 -17.35 37.77
CA ARG A 281 -41.00 -17.93 38.74
C ARG A 281 -40.33 -19.19 38.18
N GLY A 282 -39.02 -19.30 38.39
CA GLY A 282 -38.50 -20.00 39.56
C GLY A 282 -37.80 -21.35 39.34
N ARG A 283 -36.70 -21.49 40.11
CA ARG A 283 -36.04 -22.70 40.64
C ARG A 283 -35.35 -23.62 39.61
N ALA A 284 -34.21 -24.24 39.92
CA ALA A 284 -33.51 -24.45 41.19
C ALA A 284 -32.00 -24.29 41.01
#